data_AF-A0A0C9S4J4-F1
#
_entry.id   AF-A0A0C9S4J4-F1
#
_cell.length_a   1.000
_cell.length_b   1.000
_cell.length_c   1.000
_cell.angle_alpha   90.00
_cell.angle_beta   90.00
_cell.angle_gamma   90.00
#
_symmetry.space_group_name_H-M   'P 1'
#
loop_
_entity.id
_entity.type
_entity.pdbx_description
1 polymer ?
#
loop_
_entity_poly.entity_id
_entity_poly.type
_entity_poly.pdbx_seq_one_letter_code
_entity_poly.pdbx_strand_id
1 'polypeptide(L)'
;SRPSRACRMLLCSLLGILLLWLPSSRADGSENVKEVTAPNPTLQEGTCVYKTLIFNATIPVPGKCQLLECDYKNKKIKIKECKEPPHHCNRTDPSAPFPKCCATTCHGKSNPYCMTPTGIPLLEGTSQKLGNPCVQYTCKGGKLSTENC
;
A
#
# COMPACT_ATOMS: atom_id res chain seq x y z
N SER A 1 -40.30 -17.85 45.11
CA SER A 1 -38.84 -17.89 44.89
C SER A 1 -38.46 -16.83 43.86
N ARG A 2 -37.88 -15.71 44.29
CA ARG A 2 -37.42 -14.64 43.38
C ARG A 2 -36.06 -15.06 42.78
N PRO A 3 -35.87 -15.10 41.45
CA PRO A 3 -34.56 -15.38 40.90
C PRO A 3 -33.64 -14.17 41.13
N SER A 4 -32.53 -14.45 41.79
CA SER A 4 -31.48 -13.52 42.17
C SER A 4 -30.88 -12.82 40.94
N ARG A 5 -30.89 -11.48 40.97
CA ARG A 5 -30.30 -10.55 39.99
C ARG A 5 -28.79 -10.76 39.74
N ALA A 6 -28.12 -11.63 40.49
CA ALA A 6 -26.69 -11.91 40.40
C ALA A 6 -26.28 -12.65 39.11
N CYS A 7 -27.19 -13.42 38.49
CA CYS A 7 -26.86 -14.22 37.30
C CYS A 7 -26.58 -13.36 36.05
N ARG A 8 -27.04 -12.10 36.03
CA ARG A 8 -26.92 -11.21 34.87
C ARG A 8 -25.60 -10.44 34.81
N MET A 9 -24.86 -10.35 35.92
CA MET A 9 -23.62 -9.55 35.99
C MET A 9 -22.36 -10.35 35.63
N LEU A 10 -22.33 -11.66 35.91
CA LEU A 10 -21.18 -12.51 35.60
C LEU A 10 -21.02 -12.80 34.09
N LEU A 11 -22.13 -12.93 33.37
CA LEU A 11 -22.12 -13.17 31.92
C LEU A 11 -21.57 -11.97 31.12
N CYS A 12 -21.82 -10.73 31.57
CA CYS A 12 -21.30 -9.54 30.90
C CYS A 12 -19.78 -9.39 31.09
N SER A 13 -19.24 -9.73 32.26
CA SER A 13 -17.81 -9.60 32.56
C SER A 13 -16.94 -10.61 31.79
N LEU A 14 -17.45 -11.82 31.54
CA LEU A 14 -16.73 -12.84 30.76
C LEU A 14 -16.67 -12.50 29.27
N LEU A 15 -17.69 -11.84 28.71
CA LEU A 15 -17.70 -11.35 27.33
C LEU A 15 -16.69 -10.22 27.09
N GLY A 16 -16.50 -9.34 28.07
CA GLY A 16 -15.51 -8.25 27.99
C GLY A 16 -14.07 -8.77 27.93
N ILE A 17 -13.77 -9.84 28.69
CA ILE A 17 -12.44 -10.47 28.67
C ILE A 17 -12.21 -11.17 27.32
N LEU A 18 -13.21 -11.85 26.75
CA LEU A 18 -13.06 -12.55 25.47
C LEU A 18 -12.72 -11.62 24.28
N LEU A 19 -13.21 -10.38 24.31
CA LEU A 19 -12.94 -9.37 23.26
C LEU A 19 -11.50 -8.82 23.30
N LEU A 20 -10.82 -8.87 24.44
CA LEU A 20 -9.42 -8.46 24.60
C LEU A 20 -8.42 -9.46 23.98
N TRP A 21 -8.86 -10.68 23.68
CA TRP A 21 -8.03 -11.73 23.06
C TRP A 21 -8.25 -11.86 21.57
N LEU A 22 -9.01 -10.96 20.91
CA LEU A 22 -9.01 -10.95 19.45
C LEU A 22 -7.61 -10.53 18.99
N PRO A 23 -6.82 -11.42 18.36
CA PRO A 23 -5.57 -11.01 17.76
C PRO A 23 -5.90 -9.91 16.76
N SER A 24 -5.34 -8.72 17.00
CA SER A 24 -5.38 -7.63 16.04
C SER A 24 -4.64 -8.12 14.81
N SER A 25 -5.40 -8.71 13.90
CA SER A 25 -4.90 -9.17 12.62
C SER A 25 -4.47 -7.91 11.89
N ARG A 26 -3.17 -7.58 11.97
CA ARG A 26 -2.61 -6.50 11.17
C ARG A 26 -2.93 -6.88 9.74
N ALA A 27 -3.76 -6.08 9.09
CA ALA A 27 -4.01 -6.14 7.66
C ALA A 27 -2.74 -5.66 6.95
N ASP A 28 -1.70 -6.48 7.02
CA ASP A 28 -0.36 -6.12 6.60
C ASP A 28 -0.31 -6.21 5.07
N GLY A 29 -0.19 -5.05 4.42
CA GLY A 29 -0.05 -4.91 2.96
C GLY A 29 -1.26 -4.35 2.21
N SER A 30 -2.48 -4.35 2.77
CA SER A 30 -3.65 -3.79 2.06
C SER A 30 -3.65 -2.26 1.98
N GLU A 31 -2.99 -1.58 2.92
CA GLU A 31 -2.84 -0.12 2.91
C GLU A 31 -2.11 0.39 1.66
N ASN A 32 -1.17 -0.41 1.16
CA ASN A 32 -0.34 -0.08 0.00
C ASN A 32 -0.94 -0.55 -1.33
N VAL A 33 -2.22 -0.93 -1.35
CA VAL A 33 -2.95 -1.32 -2.56
C VAL A 33 -3.79 -0.14 -3.03
N LYS A 34 -3.84 0.05 -4.35
CA LYS A 34 -4.83 0.90 -5.02
C LYS A 34 -5.66 0.04 -5.98
N GLU A 35 -6.90 0.47 -6.19
CA GLU A 35 -7.79 -0.13 -7.19
C GLU A 35 -7.97 0.86 -8.34
N VAL A 36 -7.79 0.38 -9.56
CA VAL A 36 -8.04 1.15 -10.79
C VAL A 36 -8.98 0.35 -11.69
N THR A 37 -9.85 1.03 -12.42
CA THR A 37 -10.74 0.38 -13.39
C THR A 37 -10.06 0.39 -14.76
N ALA A 38 -10.05 -0.75 -15.45
CA ALA A 38 -9.52 -0.83 -16.81
C ALA A 38 -10.37 0.06 -17.74
N PRO A 39 -9.74 0.92 -18.57
CA PRO A 39 -10.48 1.68 -19.57
C PRO A 39 -10.99 0.73 -20.65
N ASN A 40 -12.26 0.89 -21.05
CA ASN A 40 -12.91 0.12 -22.12
C ASN A 40 -12.75 -1.41 -21.97
N PRO A 41 -13.30 -2.04 -20.92
CA PRO A 41 -13.14 -3.46 -20.68
C PRO A 41 -13.78 -4.28 -21.82
N THR A 42 -13.05 -5.27 -22.31
CA THR A 42 -13.59 -6.24 -23.26
C THR A 42 -14.30 -7.35 -22.48
N LEU A 43 -15.56 -7.62 -22.82
CA LEU A 43 -16.42 -8.58 -22.13
C LEU A 43 -16.94 -9.57 -23.17
N GLN A 44 -16.83 -10.88 -22.89
CA GLN A 44 -17.27 -11.94 -23.78
C GLN A 44 -17.97 -13.03 -22.98
N GLU A 45 -19.26 -13.27 -23.24
CA GLU A 45 -20.01 -14.42 -22.73
C GLU A 45 -19.87 -14.68 -21.22
N GLY A 46 -19.98 -13.64 -20.39
CA GLY A 46 -19.83 -13.77 -18.93
C GLY A 46 -18.39 -13.71 -18.42
N THR A 47 -17.42 -13.54 -19.31
CA THR A 47 -16.00 -13.39 -18.99
C THR A 47 -15.49 -11.99 -19.32
N CYS A 48 -14.41 -11.60 -18.67
CA CYS A 48 -13.64 -10.41 -18.95
C CYS A 48 -12.36 -10.77 -19.68
N VAL A 49 -11.98 -9.92 -20.63
CA VAL A 49 -10.74 -10.02 -21.38
C VAL A 49 -9.88 -8.79 -21.07
N TYR A 50 -8.69 -9.05 -20.54
CA TYR A 50 -7.68 -8.03 -20.27
C TYR A 50 -6.34 -8.46 -20.87
N LYS A 51 -5.90 -7.78 -21.92
CA LYS A 51 -4.74 -8.18 -22.73
C LYS A 51 -4.94 -9.61 -23.25
N THR A 52 -4.05 -10.54 -22.88
CA THR A 52 -4.10 -11.96 -23.27
C THR A 52 -4.81 -12.84 -22.25
N LEU A 53 -5.37 -12.26 -21.18
CA LEU A 53 -6.02 -12.99 -20.09
C LEU A 53 -7.54 -12.97 -20.25
N ILE A 54 -8.15 -14.15 -20.17
CA ILE A 54 -9.60 -14.35 -20.17
C ILE A 54 -9.96 -14.95 -18.81
N PHE A 55 -10.90 -14.33 -18.10
CA PHE A 55 -11.23 -14.71 -16.73
C PHE A 55 -12.64 -14.26 -16.34
N ASN A 56 -13.28 -15.00 -15.45
CA ASN A 56 -14.62 -14.70 -14.93
C ASN A 56 -14.64 -14.51 -13.39
N ALA A 57 -13.47 -14.53 -12.77
CA ALA A 57 -13.28 -14.44 -11.33
C ALA A 57 -12.11 -13.49 -11.02
N THR A 58 -11.67 -13.45 -9.76
CA THR A 58 -10.46 -12.71 -9.40
C THR A 58 -9.22 -13.57 -9.67
N ILE A 59 -8.27 -13.08 -10.45
CA ILE A 59 -7.04 -13.80 -10.81
C ILE A 59 -5.78 -12.98 -10.52
N PRO A 60 -4.68 -13.61 -10.06
CA PRO A 60 -3.36 -12.99 -10.05
C PRO A 60 -2.80 -12.90 -11.46
N VAL A 61 -2.00 -11.86 -11.71
CA VAL A 61 -1.31 -11.73 -13.00
C VAL A 61 0.11 -12.28 -12.88
N PRO A 62 0.50 -13.28 -13.69
CA PRO A 62 1.84 -13.85 -13.65
C PRO A 62 2.94 -12.79 -13.79
N GLY A 63 3.96 -12.89 -12.93
CA GLY A 63 5.12 -11.98 -12.93
C GLY A 63 4.81 -10.56 -12.47
N LYS A 64 3.61 -10.27 -11.96
CA LYS A 64 3.22 -8.94 -11.48
C LYS A 64 2.54 -9.02 -10.12
N CYS A 65 2.85 -8.07 -9.24
CA CYS A 65 2.15 -7.91 -7.97
C CYS A 65 0.81 -7.18 -8.19
N GLN A 66 -0.16 -7.87 -8.78
CA GLN A 66 -1.49 -7.33 -9.06
C GLN A 66 -2.56 -8.44 -9.14
N LEU A 67 -3.81 -8.09 -8.86
CA LEU A 67 -4.99 -8.91 -9.12
C LEU A 67 -5.88 -8.23 -10.17
N LEU A 68 -6.52 -9.04 -11.00
CA LEU A 68 -7.63 -8.64 -11.86
C LEU A 68 -8.91 -9.22 -11.30
N GLU A 69 -9.96 -8.42 -11.21
CA GLU A 69 -11.31 -8.84 -10.81
C GLU A 69 -12.28 -8.51 -11.94
N CYS A 70 -12.99 -9.54 -12.43
CA CYS A 70 -14.02 -9.38 -13.43
C CYS A 70 -15.35 -9.06 -12.76
N ASP A 71 -15.83 -7.84 -12.92
CA ASP A 71 -17.18 -7.44 -12.53
C ASP A 71 -18.05 -7.35 -13.79
N TYR A 72 -18.44 -8.53 -14.29
CA TYR A 72 -19.20 -8.64 -15.53
C TYR A 72 -20.55 -7.91 -15.46
N LYS A 73 -21.23 -7.96 -14.30
CA LYS A 73 -22.53 -7.31 -14.08
C LYS A 73 -22.43 -5.80 -14.24
N ASN A 74 -21.38 -5.19 -13.68
CA ASN A 74 -21.15 -3.76 -13.80
C ASN A 74 -20.33 -3.39 -15.05
N LYS A 75 -20.04 -4.35 -15.92
CA LYS A 75 -19.22 -4.18 -17.13
C LYS A 75 -17.87 -3.53 -16.83
N LYS A 76 -17.19 -3.99 -15.77
CA LYS A 76 -15.92 -3.44 -15.30
C LYS A 76 -14.88 -4.53 -15.10
N ILE A 77 -13.63 -4.18 -15.36
CA ILE A 77 -12.47 -4.95 -14.90
C ILE A 77 -11.76 -4.08 -13.87
N LYS A 78 -11.69 -4.55 -12.63
CA LYS A 78 -10.93 -3.87 -11.57
C LYS A 78 -9.54 -4.46 -11.53
N ILE A 79 -8.55 -3.59 -11.45
CA ILE A 79 -7.14 -3.93 -11.32
C ILE A 79 -6.72 -3.47 -9.94
N LYS A 80 -6.37 -4.41 -9.07
CA LYS A 80 -5.80 -4.12 -7.76
C LYS A 80 -4.30 -4.26 -7.89
N GLU A 81 -3.60 -3.14 -7.77
CA GLU A 81 -2.15 -3.07 -7.90
C GLU A 81 -1.58 -2.26 -6.74
N CYS A 82 -0.29 -2.37 -6.52
CA CYS A 82 0.33 -1.63 -5.43
C CYS A 82 0.46 -0.14 -5.75
N LYS A 83 0.35 0.70 -4.72
CA LYS A 83 0.73 2.11 -4.77
C LYS A 83 2.22 2.24 -5.01
N GLU A 84 2.63 3.36 -5.59
CA GLU A 84 4.04 3.72 -5.64
C GLU A 84 4.55 3.87 -4.20
N PRO A 85 5.67 3.24 -3.81
CA PRO A 85 6.26 3.48 -2.51
C PRO A 85 6.54 4.97 -2.30
N PRO A 86 6.26 5.53 -1.11
CA PRO A 86 6.72 6.88 -0.78
C PRO A 86 8.24 6.99 -0.91
N HIS A 87 8.75 8.23 -1.05
CA HIS A 87 10.19 8.48 -1.04
C HIS A 87 10.83 7.88 0.23
N HIS A 88 11.99 7.23 0.07
CA HIS A 88 12.72 6.50 1.11
C HIS A 88 12.06 5.20 1.61
N CYS A 89 11.02 4.72 0.91
CA CYS A 89 10.44 3.40 1.15
C CYS A 89 10.73 2.46 -0.02
N ASN A 90 11.09 1.22 0.31
CA ASN A 90 11.30 0.15 -0.67
C ASN A 90 10.26 -0.95 -0.47
N ARG A 91 9.99 -1.73 -1.52
CA ARG A 91 9.19 -2.94 -1.39
C ARG A 91 9.94 -3.98 -0.56
N THR A 92 9.26 -4.52 0.45
CA THR A 92 9.87 -5.47 1.39
C THR A 92 10.17 -6.80 0.72
N ASP A 93 9.17 -7.35 0.02
CA ASP A 93 9.31 -8.60 -0.72
C ASP A 93 8.45 -8.55 -2.00
N PRO A 94 9.03 -8.09 -3.13
CA PRO A 94 8.32 -8.03 -4.40
C PRO A 94 7.86 -9.39 -4.94
N SER A 95 8.45 -10.49 -4.47
CA SER A 95 8.18 -11.86 -4.95
C SER A 95 7.05 -12.53 -4.17
N ALA A 96 6.63 -11.96 -3.04
CA ALA A 96 5.52 -12.46 -2.26
C ALA A 96 4.20 -12.46 -3.06
N PRO A 97 3.21 -13.28 -2.67
CA PRO A 97 1.88 -13.20 -3.27
C PRO A 97 1.19 -11.87 -2.93
N PHE A 98 0.33 -11.39 -3.83
CA PHE A 98 -0.52 -10.24 -3.55
C PHE A 98 -1.46 -10.50 -2.34
N PRO A 99 -1.70 -9.54 -1.44
CA PRO A 99 -1.20 -8.15 -1.43
C PRO A 99 0.15 -7.98 -0.71
N LYS A 100 0.77 -9.06 -0.21
CA LYS A 100 2.00 -8.97 0.59
C LYS A 100 3.17 -8.38 -0.19
N CYS A 101 3.22 -8.58 -1.51
CA CYS A 101 4.22 -7.91 -2.37
C CYS A 101 4.03 -6.39 -2.52
N CYS A 102 2.95 -5.82 -1.98
CA CYS A 102 2.78 -4.39 -1.81
C CYS A 102 3.34 -3.86 -0.49
N ALA A 103 3.79 -4.74 0.43
CA ALA A 103 4.40 -4.31 1.67
C ALA A 103 5.63 -3.44 1.38
N THR A 104 5.74 -2.34 2.12
CA THR A 104 6.85 -1.41 2.04
C THR A 104 7.55 -1.34 3.39
N THR A 105 8.86 -1.21 3.33
CA THR A 105 9.68 -0.87 4.49
C THR A 105 10.30 0.49 4.19
N CYS A 106 10.04 1.45 5.06
CA CYS A 106 10.64 2.77 4.99
C CYS A 106 11.90 2.78 5.82
N HIS A 107 13.00 3.26 5.23
CA HIS A 107 14.18 3.55 6.00
C HIS A 107 13.81 4.59 7.05
N GLY A 108 14.06 4.29 8.33
CA GLY A 108 13.89 5.28 9.38
C GLY A 108 14.68 6.54 9.03
N LYS A 109 14.21 7.71 9.48
CA LYS A 109 14.94 8.98 9.35
C LYS A 109 16.22 8.94 10.19
N SER A 110 17.19 8.10 9.84
CA SER A 110 18.46 7.99 10.54
C SER A 110 19.43 9.00 9.93
N ASN A 111 19.79 10.03 10.71
CA ASN A 111 20.86 11.00 10.46
C ASN A 111 20.63 12.00 9.31
N PRO A 112 21.31 13.17 9.36
CA PRO A 112 20.69 14.44 9.04
C PRO A 112 20.20 14.50 7.59
N TYR A 113 18.92 14.77 7.44
CA TYR A 113 18.31 15.00 6.15
C TYR A 113 18.22 16.51 5.91
N CYS A 114 18.47 16.90 4.67
CA CYS A 114 18.24 18.26 4.22
C CYS A 114 16.89 18.31 3.50
N MET A 115 16.11 19.36 3.71
CA MET A 115 14.90 19.58 2.91
C MET A 115 15.24 20.55 1.78
N THR A 116 14.99 20.13 0.54
CA THR A 116 15.04 21.04 -0.61
C THR A 116 13.91 22.08 -0.51
N PRO A 117 14.03 23.24 -1.19
CA PRO A 117 12.95 24.22 -1.28
C PRO A 117 11.64 23.65 -1.88
N THR A 118 11.74 22.56 -2.66
CA THR A 118 10.61 21.84 -3.24
C THR A 118 10.00 20.79 -2.31
N GLY A 119 10.45 20.72 -1.04
CA GLY A 119 9.93 19.78 -0.04
C GLY A 119 10.42 18.34 -0.21
N ILE A 120 11.43 18.11 -1.06
CA ILE A 120 12.05 16.79 -1.24
C ILE A 120 13.15 16.62 -0.18
N PRO A 121 13.08 15.57 0.66
CA PRO A 121 14.14 15.24 1.59
C PRO A 121 15.35 14.61 0.86
N LEU A 122 16.55 15.07 1.21
CA LEU A 122 17.82 14.49 0.79
C LEU A 122 18.50 13.85 1.99
N LEU A 123 18.98 12.62 1.82
CA LEU A 123 19.81 11.95 2.80
C LEU A 123 21.22 12.55 2.81
N GLU A 124 21.90 12.48 3.95
CA GLU A 124 23.31 12.84 4.07
C GLU A 124 24.16 12.18 2.96
N GLY A 125 24.96 12.98 2.26
CA GLY A 125 25.80 12.55 1.15
C GLY A 125 25.09 12.37 -0.20
N THR A 126 23.78 12.64 -0.29
CA THR A 126 23.03 12.53 -1.56
C THR A 126 22.84 13.87 -2.26
N SER A 127 22.68 13.82 -3.58
CA SER A 127 22.41 14.97 -4.43
C SER A 127 21.20 14.75 -5.32
N GLN A 128 20.47 15.83 -5.61
CA GLN A 128 19.36 15.87 -6.55
C GLN A 128 19.51 17.03 -7.52
N LYS A 129 19.45 16.74 -8.82
CA LYS A 129 19.45 17.73 -9.89
C LYS A 129 18.02 18.01 -10.35
N LEU A 130 17.63 19.29 -10.37
CA LEU A 130 16.45 19.78 -11.05
C LEU A 130 16.87 20.32 -12.43
N GLY A 131 16.02 20.10 -13.43
CA GLY A 131 16.27 20.57 -14.80
C GLY A 131 15.77 21.99 -15.07
N ASN A 132 14.81 22.50 -14.29
CA ASN A 132 14.24 23.83 -14.46
C ASN A 132 13.68 24.38 -13.12
N PRO A 133 14.33 25.37 -12.47
CA PRO A 133 15.65 25.92 -12.81
C PRO A 133 16.73 24.83 -12.71
N CYS A 134 17.82 24.96 -13.48
CA CYS A 134 18.90 23.99 -13.42
C CYS A 134 19.71 24.20 -12.13
N VAL A 135 19.42 23.38 -11.13
CA VAL A 135 20.07 23.45 -9.81
C VAL A 135 20.35 22.04 -9.33
N GLN A 136 21.49 21.85 -8.65
CA GLN A 136 21.86 20.65 -7.95
C GLN A 136 21.88 20.94 -6.45
N TYR A 137 21.03 20.23 -5.72
CA TYR A 137 21.00 20.24 -4.27
C TYR A 137 21.82 19.07 -3.74
N THR A 138 22.67 19.30 -2.75
CA THR A 138 23.47 18.26 -2.09
C THR A 138 23.34 18.40 -0.58
N CYS A 139 23.07 17.30 0.13
CA CYS A 139 23.04 17.31 1.59
C CYS A 139 24.40 16.89 2.15
N LYS A 140 25.06 17.77 2.92
CA LYS A 140 26.36 17.49 3.55
C LYS A 140 26.41 18.09 4.95
N GLY A 141 26.70 17.27 5.96
CA GLY A 141 26.68 17.63 7.37
C GLY A 141 25.32 18.20 7.82
N GLY A 142 24.22 17.72 7.25
CA GLY A 142 22.88 18.27 7.49
C GLY A 142 22.62 19.67 6.96
N LYS A 143 23.51 20.20 6.11
CA LYS A 143 23.33 21.47 5.41
C LYS A 143 23.04 21.20 3.94
N LEU A 144 22.02 21.89 3.42
CA LEU A 144 21.72 21.88 1.99
C LEU A 144 22.71 22.81 1.28
N SER A 145 23.55 22.24 0.42
CA SER A 145 24.36 22.97 -0.54
C SER A 145 23.60 23.06 -1.86
N THR A 146 23.59 24.25 -2.46
CA THR A 146 22.93 24.52 -3.74
C THR A 146 23.98 24.97 -4.72
N GLU A 147 24.06 24.28 -5.85
CA GLU A 147 24.92 24.63 -6.97
C GLU A 147 24.03 24.85 -8.19
N ASN A 148 24.19 25.98 -8.87
CA ASN A 148 23.52 26.18 -10.15
C ASN A 148 24.27 25.37 -11.20
N CYS A 149 23.55 24.75 -12.13
CA CYS A 149 24.14 24.50 -13.43
C CYS A 149 24.33 25.86 -14.14
#